data_AF-A0A3Q3K6P0-F1
#
_entry.id   AF-A0A3Q3K6P0-F1
#
_cell.length_a   1.000
_cell.length_b   1.000
_cell.length_c   1.000
_cell.angle_alpha   90.00
_cell.angle_beta   90.00
_cell.angle_gamma   90.00
#
_symmetry.space_group_name_H-M   'P 1'
#
loop_
_entity.id
_entity.type
_entity.pdbx_description
1 polymer ?
#
loop_
_entity_poly.entity_id
_entity_poly.type
_entity_poly.pdbx_seq_one_letter_code
_entity_poly.pdbx_strand_id
1 'polypeptide(L)'
;NSHWDKSFSCFDSAVQILGMRLTSIAFSDMNPFPSRLLRNRQALHLERLQRELRELEEQQRKFVMKTTQRKSDQQFSKLISH
;
A
#
# COMPACT_ATOMS: atom_id res chain seq x y z
N ASN A 1 4.52 17.59 52.69
CA ASN A 1 4.35 16.61 51.59
C ASN A 1 4.48 17.17 50.19
N SER A 2 4.06 18.40 49.88
CA SER A 2 4.05 18.92 48.51
C SER A 2 5.39 19.07 47.79
N HIS A 3 6.52 19.20 48.50
CA HIS A 3 7.84 19.28 47.86
C HIS A 3 8.25 17.93 47.26
N TRP A 4 8.08 16.86 48.01
CA TRP A 4 8.44 15.50 47.58
C TRP A 4 7.54 15.02 46.43
N ASP A 5 6.25 15.37 46.44
CA ASP A 5 5.34 15.07 45.34
C ASP A 5 5.75 15.77 44.03
N LYS A 6 6.21 17.02 44.11
CA LYS A 6 6.71 17.77 42.94
C LYS A 6 8.02 17.19 42.42
N SER A 7 8.94 16.81 43.31
CA SER A 7 10.20 16.15 42.93
C SER A 7 9.96 14.80 42.26
N PHE A 8 9.00 14.00 42.75
CA PHE A 8 8.64 12.72 42.15
C PHE A 8 7.97 12.90 40.78
N SER A 9 7.03 13.84 40.66
CA SER A 9 6.39 14.20 39.39
C SER A 9 7.40 14.65 38.32
N CYS A 10 8.38 15.45 38.72
CA CYS A 10 9.46 15.90 37.83
C CYS A 10 10.32 14.72 37.37
N PHE A 11 10.63 13.80 38.27
CA PHE A 11 11.37 12.58 37.96
C PHE A 11 10.61 11.68 36.97
N ASP A 12 9.32 11.40 37.22
CA ASP A 12 8.49 10.62 36.30
C ASP A 12 8.38 11.28 34.92
N SER A 13 8.22 12.60 34.88
CA SER A 13 8.21 13.35 33.61
C SER A 13 9.54 13.21 32.87
N ALA A 14 10.67 13.29 33.58
CA ALA A 14 11.99 13.12 32.99
C ALA A 14 12.21 11.69 32.47
N VAL A 15 11.77 10.67 33.21
CA VAL A 15 11.82 9.26 32.78
C VAL A 15 10.96 9.04 31.54
N GLN A 16 9.75 9.60 31.50
CA GLN A 16 8.86 9.54 30.34
C GLN A 16 9.53 10.17 29.10
N ILE A 17 10.12 11.36 29.25
CA ILE A 17 10.82 12.06 28.16
C ILE A 17 12.02 11.25 27.66
N LEU A 18 12.84 10.71 28.56
CA LEU A 18 13.98 9.86 28.21
C LEU A 18 13.53 8.59 27.48
N GLY A 19 12.45 7.96 27.93
CA GLY A 19 11.85 6.80 27.26
C GLY A 19 11.42 7.14 25.83
N MET A 20 10.74 8.26 25.62
CA MET A 20 10.34 8.73 24.28
C MET A 20 11.54 9.05 23.38
N ARG A 21 12.63 9.58 23.94
CA ARG A 21 13.86 9.87 23.18
C ARG A 21 14.57 8.58 22.76
N LEU A 22 14.62 7.59 23.65
CA LEU A 22 15.24 6.29 23.35
C LEU A 22 14.46 5.51 22.29
N THR A 23 13.13 5.54 22.34
CA THR A 23 12.31 4.94 21.27
C THR A 23 12.53 5.65 19.93
N SER A 24 12.60 6.99 19.93
CA SER A 24 12.92 7.75 18.71
C SER A 24 14.28 7.33 18.13
N ILE A 25 15.34 7.25 18.94
CA ILE A 25 16.68 6.86 18.47
C ILE A 25 16.66 5.42 17.93
N ALA A 26 16.04 4.47 18.63
CA ALA A 26 15.99 3.08 18.20
C ALA A 26 15.23 2.85 16.89
N PHE A 27 14.15 3.60 16.66
CA PHE A 27 13.27 3.39 15.49
C PHE A 27 13.47 4.39 14.35
N SER A 28 14.11 5.52 14.60
CA SER A 28 14.48 6.52 13.57
C SER A 28 15.95 6.41 13.20
N ASP A 29 16.84 6.62 14.17
CA ASP A 29 18.27 6.84 13.90
C ASP A 29 19.02 5.52 13.72
N MET A 30 18.65 4.49 14.48
CA MET A 30 19.19 3.13 14.34
C MET A 30 18.46 2.29 13.30
N ASN A 31 17.46 2.85 12.60
CA ASN A 31 16.74 2.10 11.58
C ASN A 31 17.63 1.88 10.35
N PRO A 32 18.06 0.64 10.04
CA PRO A 32 18.93 0.36 8.91
C PRO A 32 18.22 0.55 7.55
N PHE A 33 16.89 0.77 7.56
CA PHE A 33 16.08 1.00 6.37
C PHE A 33 15.26 2.29 6.53
N PRO A 34 15.79 3.44 6.04
CA PRO A 34 15.10 4.71 6.14
C PRO A 34 13.69 4.61 5.60
N SER A 35 12.71 5.13 6.32
CA SER A 35 11.29 5.06 5.91
C SER A 35 11.05 5.62 4.50
N ARG A 36 11.88 6.59 4.07
CA ARG A 36 11.92 7.10 2.69
C ARG A 36 12.30 6.04 1.66
N LEU A 37 13.29 5.19 1.95
CA LEU A 37 13.73 4.11 1.05
C LEU A 37 12.63 3.05 0.88
N LEU A 38 11.97 2.67 1.98
CA LEU A 38 10.85 1.73 1.94
C LEU A 38 9.67 2.31 1.13
N ARG A 39 9.31 3.59 1.38
CA ARG A 39 8.28 4.29 0.59
C ARG A 39 8.62 4.34 -0.90
N ASN A 40 9.88 4.62 -1.25
CA ASN A 40 10.33 4.66 -2.64
C ASN A 40 10.24 3.28 -3.32
N ARG A 41 10.64 2.22 -2.62
CA ARG A 41 10.50 0.83 -3.12
C ARG A 41 9.04 0.44 -3.30
N GLN A 42 8.18 0.79 -2.34
CA GLN A 42 6.74 0.56 -2.42
C GLN A 42 6.12 1.31 -3.60
N ALA A 43 6.48 2.58 -3.81
CA ALA A 43 6.00 3.38 -4.94
C ALA A 43 6.39 2.76 -6.29
N LEU A 44 7.66 2.38 -6.45
CA LEU A 44 8.14 1.71 -7.67
C LEU A 44 7.40 0.38 -7.92
N HIS A 45 7.21 -0.43 -6.88
CA HIS A 45 6.49 -1.69 -7.02
C HIS A 45 5.02 -1.47 -7.37
N LEU A 46 4.40 -0.47 -6.76
CA LEU A 46 3.01 -0.09 -7.01
C LEU A 46 2.80 0.41 -8.45
N GLU A 47 3.70 1.25 -8.98
CA GLU A 47 3.65 1.70 -10.37
C GLU A 47 3.73 0.52 -11.36
N ARG A 48 4.61 -0.45 -11.07
CA ARG A 48 4.72 -1.67 -11.87
C ARG A 48 3.43 -2.49 -11.86
N LEU A 49 2.87 -2.76 -10.67
CA LEU A 49 1.62 -3.51 -10.53
C LEU A 49 0.45 -2.81 -11.23
N GLN A 50 0.36 -1.49 -11.13
CA GLN A 50 -0.68 -0.71 -11.83
C GLN A 50 -0.57 -0.82 -13.35
N ARG A 51 0.65 -0.92 -13.90
CA ARG A 51 0.84 -1.16 -15.33
C ARG A 51 0.35 -2.56 -15.73
N GLU A 52 0.80 -3.58 -15.00
CA GLU A 52 0.41 -4.98 -15.24
C GLU A 52 -1.12 -5.16 -15.19
N LEU A 53 -1.80 -4.51 -14.23
CA LEU A 53 -3.25 -4.53 -14.13
C LEU A 53 -3.94 -3.92 -15.36
N ARG A 54 -3.46 -2.77 -15.86
CA ARG A 54 -4.02 -2.14 -17.07
C ARG A 54 -3.87 -3.03 -18.30
N GLU A 55 -2.72 -3.67 -18.45
CA GLU A 55 -2.47 -4.60 -19.56
C GLU A 55 -3.43 -5.79 -19.53
N LEU A 56 -3.64 -6.38 -18.34
CA LEU A 56 -4.59 -7.48 -18.15
C LEU A 56 -6.03 -7.06 -18.40
N GLU A 57 -6.45 -5.88 -17.94
CA GLU A 57 -7.78 -5.33 -18.21
C GLU A 57 -8.02 -5.12 -19.71
N GLU A 58 -7.01 -4.63 -20.44
CA GLU A 58 -7.10 -4.46 -21.89
C GLU A 58 -7.25 -5.81 -22.60
N GLN A 59 -6.47 -6.82 -22.18
CA GLN A 59 -6.58 -8.19 -22.70
C GLN A 59 -7.96 -8.79 -22.41
N GLN A 60 -8.49 -8.60 -21.20
CA GLN A 60 -9.82 -9.06 -20.83
C GLN A 60 -10.89 -8.41 -21.71
N ARG A 61 -10.83 -7.09 -21.95
CA ARG A 61 -11.76 -6.40 -22.86
C ARG A 61 -11.70 -6.96 -24.27
N LYS A 62 -10.50 -7.14 -24.82
CA LYS A 62 -10.30 -7.76 -26.15
C LYS A 62 -10.89 -9.16 -26.22
N PHE A 63 -10.70 -9.96 -25.18
CA PHE A 63 -11.27 -11.31 -25.11
C PHE A 63 -12.80 -11.26 -25.08
N VAL A 64 -13.39 -10.45 -24.21
CA VAL A 64 -14.85 -10.29 -24.11
C VAL A 64 -15.42 -9.83 -25.45
N MET A 65 -14.86 -8.80 -26.07
CA MET A 65 -15.29 -8.31 -27.39
C MET A 65 -15.22 -9.41 -28.46
N LYS A 66 -14.14 -10.18 -28.50
CA LYS A 66 -14.00 -11.30 -29.44
C LYS A 66 -15.04 -12.39 -29.19
N THR A 67 -15.36 -12.67 -27.93
CA THR A 67 -16.38 -13.67 -27.59
C THR A 67 -17.80 -13.18 -27.88
N THR A 68 -18.10 -11.90 -27.69
CA THR A 68 -19.39 -11.31 -28.05
C THR A 68 -19.56 -11.27 -29.57
N GLN A 69 -18.52 -10.90 -30.33
CA GLN A 69 -18.55 -10.90 -31.79
C GLN A 69 -18.78 -12.30 -32.35
N ARG A 70 -18.05 -13.32 -31.85
CA ARG A 70 -18.29 -14.71 -32.27
C ARG A 70 -19.71 -15.17 -31.97
N LYS A 71 -20.28 -14.77 -30.83
CA LYS A 71 -21.66 -15.12 -30.46
C LYS A 71 -22.68 -14.43 -31.38
N SER A 72 -22.48 -13.17 -31.76
CA SER A 72 -23.37 -12.48 -32.71
C SER A 72 -23.28 -13.08 -34.11
N ASP A 73 -22.08 -13.38 -34.58
CA ASP A 73 -21.85 -13.98 -35.90
C ASP A 73 -22.48 -15.39 -35.97
N GLN A 74 -22.35 -16.16 -34.90
CA GLN A 74 -22.93 -17.50 -34.79
C GLN A 74 -24.46 -17.49 -34.59
N GLN A 75 -25.01 -16.43 -34.01
CA GLN A 75 -26.46 -16.23 -33.97
C GLN A 75 -27.01 -15.83 -35.35
N PHE A 76 -26.31 -14.93 -36.06
CA PHE A 76 -26.67 -14.52 -37.41
C PHE A 76 -26.59 -15.69 -38.40
N SER A 77 -25.55 -16.53 -38.31
CA SER A 77 -25.43 -17.72 -39.16
C SER A 77 -26.57 -18.71 -38.95
N LYS A 78 -27.07 -18.86 -37.71
CA LYS A 78 -28.24 -19.72 -37.40
C LYS A 78 -29.54 -19.16 -37.98
N LEU A 79 -29.70 -17.83 -38.01
CA LEU A 79 -30.88 -17.17 -38.57
C LEU A 79 -30.95 -17.26 -40.10
N ILE A 80 -29.80 -17.22 -40.79
CA ILE A 80 -29.75 -17.35 -42.26
C ILE A 80 -29.91 -18.80 -42.72
N SER A 81 -29.59 -19.76 -41.86
CA SER A 81 -29.65 -21.19 -42.20
C SER A 81 -31.04 -21.82 -42.06
N HIS A 82 -32.09 -21.03 -41.79
CA HIS A 82 -33.45 -21.49 -41.53
C HIS A 82 -34.45 -20.90 -42.54
#